data_AF-A0A0L8G9H2-F1
#
_entry.id   AF-A0A0L8G9H2-F1
#
_cell.length_a   1.000
_cell.length_b   1.000
_cell.length_c   1.000
_cell.angle_alpha   90.00
_cell.angle_beta   90.00
_cell.angle_gamma   90.00
#
_symmetry.space_group_name_H-M   'P 1'
#
loop_
_entity.id
_entity.type
_entity.pdbx_description
1 polymer ?
#
loop_
_entity_poly.entity_id
_entity_poly.type
_entity_poly.pdbx_seq_one_letter_code
_entity_poly.pdbx_strand_id
1 'polypeptide(L)'
;IDPFLCTHLIFAFAKFKDGELIEVSPSDIKIYGQMVDLKLKNPALKVMLSVQRGFSELVNSDDDTLKKFYKQAIHYLREYRFDGIDLDWEFPKANEKEKYSRFLK
;
A
#
# COMPACT_ATOMS: atom_id res chain seq x y z
N ILE A 1 14.42 -9.98 -10.62
CA ILE A 1 15.05 -8.86 -9.87
C ILE A 1 16.19 -9.44 -9.06
N ASP A 2 17.39 -8.89 -9.16
CA ASP A 2 18.49 -9.27 -8.27
C ASP A 2 18.20 -8.72 -6.85
N PRO A 3 18.06 -9.59 -5.83
CA PRO A 3 17.70 -9.18 -4.46
C PRO A 3 18.72 -8.27 -3.76
N PHE A 4 19.93 -8.10 -4.30
CA PHE A 4 21.01 -7.34 -3.66
C PHE A 4 21.23 -5.94 -4.25
N LEU A 5 20.50 -5.57 -5.32
CA LEU A 5 20.64 -4.25 -5.95
C LEU A 5 20.05 -3.12 -5.10
N CYS A 6 18.95 -3.39 -4.37
CA CYS A 6 18.21 -2.40 -3.61
C CYS A 6 18.04 -2.85 -2.15
N THR A 7 17.82 -1.89 -1.24
CA THR A 7 17.42 -2.18 0.14
C THR A 7 15.89 -2.33 0.28
N HIS A 8 15.14 -1.65 -0.59
CA HIS A 8 13.69 -1.68 -0.65
C HIS A 8 13.23 -1.90 -2.09
N LEU A 9 12.22 -2.74 -2.26
CA LEU A 9 11.44 -2.82 -3.50
C LEU A 9 10.00 -2.38 -3.19
N ILE A 10 9.41 -1.61 -4.10
CA ILE A 10 8.04 -1.13 -3.96
C ILE A 10 7.22 -1.71 -5.11
N PHE A 11 6.21 -2.51 -4.80
CA PHE A 11 5.26 -2.98 -5.80
C PHE A 11 4.29 -1.85 -6.13
N ALA A 12 4.26 -1.44 -7.39
CA ALA A 12 3.37 -0.41 -7.91
C ALA A 12 2.39 -1.05 -8.91
N PHE A 13 1.08 -1.10 -8.65
CA PHE A 13 0.34 -0.53 -7.52
C PHE A 13 -0.79 -1.47 -7.07
N ALA A 14 -1.30 -1.24 -5.85
CA ALA A 14 -2.64 -1.64 -5.43
C ALA A 14 -3.61 -0.44 -5.53
N LYS A 15 -4.91 -0.68 -5.31
CA LYS A 15 -5.95 0.36 -5.36
C LYS A 15 -6.88 0.29 -4.16
N PHE A 16 -7.49 1.41 -3.82
CA PHE A 16 -8.61 1.45 -2.87
C PHE A 16 -9.94 1.24 -3.58
N LYS A 17 -10.82 0.44 -2.99
CA LYS A 17 -12.21 0.27 -3.41
C LYS A 17 -13.07 -0.03 -2.18
N ASP A 18 -14.17 0.71 -2.00
CA ASP A 18 -15.17 0.47 -0.94
C ASP A 18 -14.56 0.40 0.48
N GLY A 19 -13.54 1.24 0.75
CA GLY A 19 -12.82 1.30 2.02
C GLY A 19 -11.78 0.19 2.23
N GLU A 20 -11.41 -0.53 1.17
CA GLU A 20 -10.52 -1.68 1.24
C GLU A 20 -9.37 -1.57 0.23
N LEU A 21 -8.18 -2.00 0.63
CA LEU A 21 -7.05 -2.20 -0.25
C LEU A 21 -7.25 -3.50 -1.04
N ILE A 22 -7.19 -3.41 -2.37
CA ILE A 22 -7.33 -4.55 -3.27
C ILE A 22 -6.28 -4.49 -4.37
N GLU A 23 -6.03 -5.64 -5.00
CA GLU A 23 -5.16 -5.75 -6.15
C GLU A 23 -5.73 -5.04 -7.38
N VAL A 24 -4.85 -4.61 -8.29
CA VAL A 24 -5.30 -4.04 -9.57
C VAL A 24 -5.86 -5.15 -10.44
N SER A 25 -5.15 -6.28 -10.51
CA SER A 25 -5.51 -7.51 -11.22
C SER A 25 -5.32 -8.75 -10.33
N PRO A 26 -6.17 -9.79 -10.42
CA PRO A 26 -5.99 -11.02 -9.66
C PRO A 26 -4.62 -11.71 -9.84
N SER A 27 -3.98 -11.50 -11.00
CA SER A 27 -2.63 -12.01 -11.26
C SER A 27 -1.56 -11.38 -10.37
N ASP A 28 -1.81 -10.18 -9.83
CA ASP A 28 -0.83 -9.44 -9.03
C ASP A 28 -0.51 -10.18 -7.73
N ILE A 29 -1.48 -10.92 -7.16
CA ILE A 29 -1.28 -11.75 -5.97
C ILE A 29 -0.13 -12.75 -6.18
N LYS A 30 -0.03 -13.35 -7.37
CA LYS A 30 1.08 -14.25 -7.71
C LYS A 30 2.41 -13.50 -7.75
N ILE A 31 2.40 -12.28 -8.29
CA ILE A 31 3.60 -11.45 -8.41
C ILE A 31 4.03 -10.91 -7.03
N TYR A 32 3.08 -10.59 -6.13
CA TYR A 32 3.35 -10.25 -4.73
C TYR A 32 4.18 -11.35 -4.08
N GLY A 33 3.74 -12.60 -4.22
CA GLY A 33 4.48 -13.77 -3.72
C GLY A 33 5.90 -13.84 -4.28
N GLN A 34 6.06 -13.73 -5.60
CA GLN A 34 7.37 -13.77 -6.25
C GLN A 34 8.31 -12.67 -5.78
N MET A 35 7.79 -11.45 -5.55
CA MET A 35 8.57 -10.29 -5.14
C MET A 35 8.97 -10.37 -3.67
N VAL A 36 8.04 -10.78 -2.80
CA VAL A 36 8.30 -11.00 -1.37
C VAL A 36 9.28 -12.15 -1.16
N ASP A 37 9.20 -13.23 -1.95
CA ASP A 37 10.09 -14.38 -1.83
C ASP A 37 11.55 -14.04 -2.20
N LEU A 38 11.83 -12.88 -2.80
CA LEU A 38 13.20 -12.38 -2.94
C LEU A 38 13.88 -12.17 -1.57
N LYS A 39 13.10 -11.94 -0.51
CA LYS A 39 13.59 -11.86 0.87
C LYS A 39 14.18 -13.19 1.37
N LEU A 40 13.83 -14.33 0.78
CA LEU A 40 14.45 -15.62 1.10
C LEU A 40 15.93 -15.67 0.67
N LYS A 41 16.29 -14.89 -0.36
CA LYS A 41 17.68 -14.76 -0.84
C LYS A 41 18.42 -13.63 -0.14
N ASN A 42 17.75 -12.51 0.14
CA ASN A 42 18.29 -11.39 0.90
C ASN A 42 17.35 -11.03 2.06
N PRO A 43 17.57 -11.57 3.28
CA PRO A 43 16.72 -11.28 4.44
C PRO A 43 16.72 -9.80 4.88
N ALA A 44 17.68 -9.00 4.44
CA ALA A 44 17.72 -7.56 4.71
C ALA A 44 16.82 -6.74 3.77
N LEU A 45 16.40 -7.32 2.64
CA LEU A 45 15.51 -6.68 1.68
C LEU A 45 14.14 -6.40 2.29
N LYS A 46 13.61 -5.20 2.07
CA LYS A 46 12.22 -4.84 2.38
C LYS A 46 11.40 -4.77 1.11
N VAL A 47 10.16 -5.24 1.18
CA VAL A 47 9.20 -5.19 0.06
C VAL A 47 7.95 -4.48 0.53
N MET A 48 7.60 -3.38 -0.12
CA MET A 48 6.47 -2.51 0.22
C MET A 48 5.43 -2.53 -0.90
N LEU A 49 4.18 -2.17 -0.59
CA LEU A 49 3.09 -2.05 -1.55
C LEU A 49 2.70 -0.58 -1.70
N SER A 50 2.73 -0.07 -2.92
CA SER A 50 2.34 1.31 -3.24
C SER A 50 0.87 1.40 -3.64
N VAL A 51 0.20 2.48 -3.23
CA VAL A 51 -1.16 2.81 -3.61
C VAL A 51 -1.21 4.19 -4.24
N GLN A 52 -1.86 4.31 -5.40
CA GLN A 52 -1.90 5.57 -6.17
C GLN A 52 -3.28 6.23 -6.22
N ARG A 53 -4.36 5.46 -6.04
CA ARG A 53 -5.74 5.91 -6.33
C ARG A 53 -6.68 5.71 -5.17
N GLY A 54 -7.69 6.58 -5.07
CA GLY A 54 -8.75 6.53 -4.06
C GLY A 54 -8.51 7.41 -2.83
N PHE A 55 -7.39 8.15 -2.78
CA PHE A 55 -7.05 9.00 -1.63
C PHE A 55 -8.07 10.10 -1.37
N SER A 56 -8.58 10.79 -2.40
CA SER A 56 -9.57 11.87 -2.22
C SER A 56 -10.86 11.34 -1.59
N GLU A 57 -11.34 10.17 -1.98
CA GLU A 57 -12.49 9.53 -1.33
C GLU A 57 -12.16 9.18 0.13
N LEU A 58 -11.01 8.56 0.35
CA LEU A 58 -10.59 8.07 1.65
C LEU A 58 -10.37 9.19 2.66
N VAL A 59 -9.63 10.26 2.34
CA VAL A 59 -9.35 11.33 3.33
C VAL A 59 -10.56 12.25 3.59
N ASN A 60 -11.59 12.17 2.74
CA ASN A 60 -12.85 12.88 2.93
C ASN A 60 -13.92 12.02 3.62
N SER A 61 -13.64 10.74 3.91
CA SER A 61 -14.59 9.85 4.59
C SER A 61 -14.71 10.17 6.08
N ASP A 62 -15.70 9.55 6.73
CA ASP A 62 -15.81 9.57 8.18
C ASP A 62 -14.70 8.75 8.88
N ASP A 63 -14.58 8.95 10.19
CA ASP A 63 -13.57 8.29 11.03
C ASP A 63 -13.73 6.76 11.05
N ASP A 64 -14.96 6.25 10.88
CA ASP A 64 -15.22 4.81 10.93
C ASP A 64 -14.75 4.11 9.65
N THR A 65 -14.94 4.76 8.49
CA THR A 65 -14.39 4.34 7.21
C THR A 65 -12.86 4.37 7.23
N LEU A 66 -12.25 5.42 7.80
CA LEU A 66 -10.80 5.50 7.98
C LEU A 66 -10.27 4.38 8.89
N LYS A 67 -10.94 4.11 10.01
CA LYS A 67 -10.56 2.99 10.90
C LYS A 67 -10.71 1.63 10.23
N LYS A 68 -11.78 1.43 9.44
CA LYS A 68 -11.97 0.20 8.64
C LYS A 68 -10.81 0.04 7.67
N PHE A 69 -10.47 1.12 6.96
CA PHE A 69 -9.36 1.15 6.03
C PHE A 69 -8.03 0.77 6.70
N TYR A 70 -7.66 1.41 7.81
CA TYR A 70 -6.39 1.10 8.49
C TYR A 70 -6.31 -0.36 8.93
N LYS A 71 -7.38 -0.90 9.50
CA LYS A 71 -7.43 -2.31 9.93
C LYS A 71 -7.30 -3.25 8.73
N GLN A 72 -8.01 -2.97 7.64
CA GLN A 72 -7.99 -3.80 6.45
C GLN A 72 -6.62 -3.71 5.75
N ALA A 73 -6.02 -2.52 5.63
CA ALA A 73 -4.70 -2.35 5.04
C ALA A 73 -3.62 -3.09 5.83
N ILE A 74 -3.63 -3.02 7.16
CA ILE A 74 -2.72 -3.80 8.01
C ILE A 74 -2.92 -5.30 7.79
N HIS A 75 -4.17 -5.77 7.69
CA HIS A 75 -4.46 -7.17 7.42
C HIS A 75 -3.92 -7.61 6.05
N TYR A 76 -4.24 -6.84 5.00
CA TYR A 76 -3.84 -7.12 3.62
C TYR A 76 -2.31 -7.18 3.48
N LEU A 77 -1.57 -6.21 4.03
CA LEU A 77 -0.10 -6.21 3.98
C LEU A 77 0.49 -7.43 4.69
N ARG A 78 -0.08 -7.84 5.82
CA ARG A 78 0.37 -9.03 6.57
C ARG A 78 0.06 -10.33 5.83
N GLU A 79 -1.14 -10.44 5.25
CA GLU A 79 -1.57 -11.58 4.44
C GLU A 79 -0.59 -11.85 3.30
N TYR A 80 -0.21 -10.80 2.57
CA TYR A 80 0.74 -10.90 1.46
C TYR A 80 2.20 -10.67 1.85
N ARG A 81 2.52 -10.60 3.16
CA ARG A 81 3.89 -10.51 3.73
C ARG A 81 4.71 -9.29 3.28
N PHE A 82 4.05 -8.17 2.99
CA PHE A 82 4.71 -6.88 2.76
C PHE A 82 5.24 -6.29 4.07
N ASP A 83 6.35 -5.55 3.99
CA ASP A 83 7.01 -4.89 5.12
C ASP A 83 6.51 -3.46 5.35
N GLY A 84 5.72 -2.90 4.44
CA GLY A 84 5.20 -1.55 4.56
C GLY A 84 4.29 -1.13 3.41
N ILE A 85 3.75 0.07 3.54
CA ILE A 85 2.89 0.72 2.55
C ILE A 85 3.59 1.98 2.04
N ASP A 86 3.47 2.23 0.75
CA ASP A 86 3.85 3.46 0.08
C ASP A 86 2.57 4.18 -0.40
N LEU A 87 2.49 5.49 -0.19
CA LEU A 87 1.27 6.28 -0.40
C LEU A 87 1.54 7.34 -1.47
N ASP A 88 1.36 6.95 -2.72
CA ASP A 88 1.69 7.74 -3.90
C ASP A 88 0.50 8.59 -4.37
N TRP A 89 0.09 9.56 -3.55
CA TRP A 89 -0.99 10.46 -3.92
C TRP A 89 -0.50 11.59 -4.82
N GLU A 90 -0.86 11.50 -6.10
CA GLU A 90 -0.55 12.50 -7.13
C GLU A 90 -1.81 13.27 -7.61
N PHE A 91 -2.15 14.43 -7.06
CA PHE A 91 -1.68 15.05 -5.83
C PHE A 91 -2.90 15.45 -4.99
N PRO A 92 -2.77 15.64 -3.67
CA PRO A 92 -3.83 16.23 -2.87
C PRO A 92 -4.18 17.63 -3.38
N LYS A 93 -5.48 17.95 -3.42
CA LYS A 93 -5.93 19.33 -3.68
C LYS A 93 -5.56 20.22 -2.49
N ALA A 94 -5.52 21.54 -2.72
CA ALA A 94 -5.16 22.50 -1.69
C ALA A 94 -6.02 22.37 -0.41
N ASN A 95 -7.31 22.05 -0.55
CA ASN A 95 -8.25 21.85 0.56
C ASN A 95 -8.21 20.44 1.19
N GLU A 96 -7.33 19.56 0.73
CA GLU A 96 -7.15 18.19 1.23
C GLU A 96 -5.83 18.02 2.00
N LYS A 97 -4.98 19.06 2.03
CA LYS A 97 -3.67 19.03 2.69
C LYS A 97 -3.76 18.63 4.17
N GLU A 98 -4.60 19.29 4.95
CA GLU A 98 -4.76 19.00 6.38
C GLU A 98 -5.39 17.61 6.60
N LYS A 99 -6.29 17.20 5.70
CA LYS A 99 -6.94 15.89 5.75
C LYS A 99 -5.94 14.77 5.49
N TYR A 100 -5.08 14.93 4.49
CA TYR A 100 -3.99 13.99 4.23
C TYR A 100 -3.00 13.94 5.39
N SER A 101 -2.64 15.08 5.97
CA SER A 101 -1.77 15.09 7.16
C SER A 101 -2.40 14.37 8.35
N ARG A 102 -3.71 14.45 8.54
CA ARG A 102 -4.43 13.68 9.57
C ARG A 102 -4.47 12.20 9.24
N PHE A 103 -4.69 11.86 7.97
CA PHE A 103 -4.69 10.48 7.49
C PHE A 103 -3.36 9.76 7.71
N LEU A 104 -2.24 10.48 7.63
CA LEU A 104 -0.90 9.91 7.84
C LEU A 104 -0.51 9.73 9.33
N LYS A 105 -1.30 10.23 10.28
CA LYS A 105 -1.00 10.18 11.73
C LYS A 105 -1.69 9.00 12.40
#